data_AF-A0A7G8DD26-F1
#
_entry.id   AF-A0A7G8DD26-F1
#
_cell.length_a   1.000
_cell.length_b   1.000
_cell.length_c   1.000
_cell.angle_alpha   90.00
_cell.angle_beta   90.00
_cell.angle_gamma   90.00
#
_symmetry.space_group_name_H-M   'P 1'
#
loop_
_entity.id
_entity.type
_entity.pdbx_description
1 polymer ?
#
loop_
_entity_poly.entity_id
_entity_poly.type
_entity_poly.pdbx_seq_one_letter_code
_entity_poly.pdbx_strand_id
1 'polypeptide(L)' 'MLTDWHWYKDLTDEQRSLYEELVQIETEIYLSPRECKQLVKGLTRIGVRTPKELREWFRALAEAKDD' A
#
# COMPACT_ATOMS: atom_id res chain seq x y z
N MET A 1 2.90 1.42 -23.94
CA MET A 1 2.59 1.19 -22.52
C MET A 1 3.41 0.01 -22.03
N LEU A 2 4.60 0.23 -21.44
CA LEU A 2 5.51 -0.85 -21.01
C LEU A 2 6.52 -0.42 -19.90
N THR A 3 6.36 0.76 -19.31
CA THR A 3 7.30 1.33 -18.32
C THR A 3 6.88 1.11 -16.87
N ASP A 4 5.62 0.78 -16.60
CA ASP A 4 5.08 0.67 -15.23
C ASP A 4 5.38 -0.66 -14.52
N TRP A 5 6.13 -1.58 -15.13
CA TRP A 5 6.52 -2.84 -14.47
C TRP A 5 7.92 -2.76 -13.83
N HIS A 6 8.72 -1.74 -14.16
CA HIS A 6 10.09 -1.65 -13.65
C HIS A 6 10.15 -1.34 -12.15
N TRP A 7 9.26 -0.49 -11.64
CA TRP A 7 9.30 -0.09 -10.23
C TRP A 7 8.83 -1.18 -9.27
N TYR A 8 7.98 -2.12 -9.72
CA TYR A 8 7.52 -3.26 -8.92
C TYR A 8 8.68 -4.20 -8.58
N LYS A 9 9.62 -4.35 -9.51
CA LYS A 9 10.86 -5.11 -9.30
C LYS A 9 11.82 -4.45 -8.31
N ASP A 10 11.72 -3.12 -8.12
CA ASP A 10 12.52 -2.38 -7.14
C ASP A 10 11.97 -2.49 -5.71
N LEU A 11 10.80 -3.12 -5.53
CA LEU A 11 10.21 -3.34 -4.21
C LEU A 11 10.81 -4.60 -3.58
N THR A 12 11.05 -4.52 -2.27
CA THR A 12 11.30 -5.70 -1.44
C THR A 12 10.05 -6.60 -1.40
N ASP A 13 10.21 -7.86 -1.01
CA ASP A 13 9.09 -8.81 -0.97
C ASP A 13 7.99 -8.37 0.01
N GLU A 14 8.36 -7.77 1.14
CA GLU A 14 7.42 -7.14 2.10
C GLU A 14 6.62 -6.02 1.44
N GLN A 15 7.30 -5.14 0.68
CA GLN A 15 6.66 -4.02 0.00
C GLN A 15 5.75 -4.46 -1.14
N ARG A 16 6.10 -5.55 -1.86
CA ARG A 16 5.23 -6.14 -2.87
C ARG A 16 3.96 -6.71 -2.25
N SER A 17 4.09 -7.42 -1.12
CA SER A 17 2.93 -7.96 -0.41
C SER A 17 1.97 -6.86 0.09
N LEU A 18 2.50 -5.74 0.59
CA LEU A 18 1.68 -4.59 0.98
C LEU A 18 1.00 -3.91 -0.21
N TYR A 19 1.66 -3.85 -1.37
CA TYR A 19 1.07 -3.29 -2.59
C TYR A 19 -0.10 -4.14 -3.11
N GLU A 20 0.07 -5.46 -3.18
CA GLU A 20 -1.00 -6.37 -3.59
C GLU A 20 -2.20 -6.28 -2.65
N GLU A 21 -1.95 -6.14 -1.36
CA GLU A 21 -2.98 -5.95 -0.35
C GLU A 21 -3.70 -4.60 -0.50
N LEU A 22 -2.98 -3.49 -0.74
CA LEU A 22 -3.57 -2.17 -1.00
C LEU A 22 -4.54 -2.19 -2.19
N VAL A 23 -4.14 -2.86 -3.28
CA VAL A 23 -4.98 -3.01 -4.48
C VAL A 23 -6.27 -3.80 -4.18
N GLN A 24 -6.24 -4.72 -3.21
CA GLN A 24 -7.42 -5.48 -2.79
C GLN A 24 -8.31 -4.72 -1.80
N ILE A 25 -7.73 -3.95 -0.87
CA ILE A 25 -8.46 -3.16 0.13
C ILE A 25 -9.23 -2.02 -0.55
N GLU A 26 -8.64 -1.39 -1.55
CA GLU A 26 -9.25 -0.26 -2.26
C GLU A 26 -9.46 -0.60 -3.74
N THR A 27 -10.63 -1.16 -4.04
CA THR A 27 -11.11 -1.32 -5.43
C THR A 27 -11.40 0.03 -6.13
N GLU A 28 -11.31 1.16 -5.42
CA GLU A 28 -11.66 2.49 -5.95
C GLU A 28 -10.52 3.51 -5.98
N ILE A 29 -9.36 3.24 -5.36
CA ILE A 29 -8.25 4.20 -5.41
C ILE A 29 -7.36 3.95 -6.62
N TYR A 30 -7.54 4.80 -7.63
CA TYR A 30 -6.60 4.94 -8.74
C TYR A 30 -5.36 5.72 -8.27
N LEU A 31 -4.43 5.03 -7.62
CA LEU A 31 -3.08 5.54 -7.42
C LEU A 31 -2.23 5.25 -8.66
N SER A 32 -1.46 6.25 -9.10
CA SER A 32 -0.40 5.98 -10.05
C SER A 32 0.65 5.04 -9.42
N PRO A 33 1.39 4.27 -10.23
CA PRO A 33 2.37 3.34 -9.69
C PRO A 33 3.47 4.01 -8.84
N ARG A 34 3.78 5.28 -9.13
CA ARG A 34 4.69 6.10 -8.32
C ARG A 34 4.10 6.41 -6.94
N GLU A 35 2.81 6.72 -6.86
CA GLU A 35 2.13 7.01 -5.59
C GLU A 35 2.04 5.76 -4.73
N CYS A 36 1.71 4.61 -5.33
CA CYS A 36 1.77 3.31 -4.66
C CYS A 36 3.16 3.01 -4.08
N LYS A 37 4.24 3.24 -4.85
CA LYS A 37 5.61 3.07 -4.37
C LYS A 37 5.92 3.97 -3.17
N GLN A 38 5.48 5.22 -3.20
CA GLN A 38 5.71 6.16 -2.09
C GLN A 38 4.88 5.79 -0.86
N LEU A 39 3.62 5.39 -1.05
CA LEU A 39 2.73 4.97 0.01
C LEU A 39 3.29 3.76 0.76
N VAL A 40 3.65 2.69 0.04
CA VAL A 40 4.23 1.48 0.64
C VAL A 40 5.56 1.79 1.36
N LYS A 41 6.40 2.67 0.79
CA LYS A 41 7.63 3.13 1.46
C LYS A 41 7.34 3.96 2.72
N GLY A 42 6.28 4.76 2.71
CA GLY A 42 5.81 5.52 3.88
C GLY A 42 5.33 4.58 4.98
N LEU A 43 4.45 3.64 4.64
CA LEU A 43 3.88 2.64 5.54
C LEU A 43 4.96 1.79 6.23
N THR A 44 5.93 1.28 5.45
CA THR A 44 7.06 0.52 6.00
C THR A 44 7.96 1.34 6.91
N ARG A 45 8.12 2.64 6.66
CA ARG A 45 8.90 3.55 7.55
C ARG A 45 8.21 3.82 8.88
N ILE A 46 6.88 3.84 8.91
CA ILE A 46 6.11 4.06 10.15
C ILE A 46 5.82 2.76 10.91
N GLY A 47 6.28 1.61 10.40
CA GLY A 47 6.22 0.33 11.09
C GLY A 47 5.18 -0.66 10.54
N VAL A 48 4.42 -0.31 9.51
CA VAL A 48 3.47 -1.24 8.85
C VAL A 48 4.24 -2.09 7.85
N ARG A 49 4.43 -3.37 8.15
CA ARG A 49 5.25 -4.29 7.35
C ARG A 49 4.49 -5.49 6.82
N THR A 50 3.33 -5.78 7.38
CA THR A 50 2.50 -6.92 7.00
C THR A 50 1.13 -6.49 6.46
N PRO A 51 0.52 -7.29 5.57
CA PRO A 51 -0.85 -7.07 5.12
C PRO A 51 -1.87 -6.95 6.27
N LYS A 52 -1.66 -7.71 7.35
CA LYS A 52 -2.53 -7.67 8.54
C LYS A 52 -2.45 -6.30 9.25
N GLU A 53 -1.25 -5.80 9.50
CA GLU A 53 -1.05 -4.47 10.10
C GLU A 53 -1.65 -3.37 9.22
N LEU A 54 -1.52 -3.51 7.89
CA LEU A 54 -2.11 -2.58 6.94
C LEU A 54 -3.64 -2.53 7.06
N ARG A 55 -4.31 -3.69 7.10
CA ARG A 55 -5.77 -3.78 7.30
C ARG A 55 -6.20 -3.17 8.63
N GLU A 56 -5.47 -3.45 9.71
CA GLU A 56 -5.74 -2.88 11.04
C GLU A 56 -5.60 -1.35 11.02
N TRP A 57 -4.61 -0.82 10.30
CA TRP A 57 -4.40 0.62 10.15
C TRP A 57 -5.54 1.29 9.38
N PHE A 58 -5.97 0.69 8.27
CA PHE A 58 -7.12 1.19 7.50
C PHE A 58 -8.41 1.14 8.31
N ARG A 59 -8.62 0.08 9.10
CA ARG A 59 -9.77 -0.03 9.98
C ARG A 59 -9.78 1.05 11.04
N ALA A 60 -8.64 1.30 11.70
CA ALA A 60 -8.51 2.37 12.68
C ALA A 60 -8.75 3.77 12.06
N LEU A 61 -8.28 3.99 10.83
CA LEU A 61 -8.55 5.22 10.07
C LEU A 61 -10.04 5.41 9.74
N ALA A 62 -10.74 4.34 9.38
CA ALA A 62 -12.17 4.38 9.10
C ALA A 62 -12.96 4.69 10.38
N GLU A 63 -12.65 4.01 11.49
CA GLU A 63 -13.29 4.23 12.79
C GLU A 63 -13.05 5.67 13.31
N ALA A 64 -11.89 6.27 13.05
CA ALA A 64 -11.56 7.64 13.46
C ALA A 64 -12.21 8.75 12.61
N LYS A 65 -12.83 8.42 11.46
CA LYS A 65 -13.50 9.39 10.58
C LYS A 65 -14.98 9.58 10.90
N ASP A 66 -15.56 8.68 11.70
CA ASP A 66 -16.96 8.64 12.06
C ASP A 66 -17.26 9.27 13.45
N ASP A 67 -16.23 9.81 14.13
CA ASP A 67 -16.30 10.64 15.36
C ASP A 67 -16.19 12.15 15.04
#